data_AF-A0A5N5JKJ3-F1
#
_entry.id   AF-A0A5N5JKJ3-F1
#
_cell.length_a   1.000
_cell.length_b   1.000
_cell.length_c   1.000
_cell.angle_alpha   90.00
_cell.angle_beta   90.00
_cell.angle_gamma   90.00
#
_symmetry.space_group_name_H-M   'P 1'
#
loop_
_entity.id
_entity.type
_entity.pdbx_description
1 polymer ?
#
loop_
_entity_poly.entity_id
_entity_poly.type
_entity_poly.pdbx_seq_one_letter_code
_entity_poly.pdbx_strand_id
1 'polypeptide(L)'
;MQMAELAKNMRELKSILYGNSESEPVSEACAQFTQEFFRKNTLRILIFCLPQLNLEARKDATQIVANLQRQQVNSRLIASDYLGKNKDLLDILVAGYENTDMALHYGVMLRECIRHQTVARYVLESPNVKKLFDYIQLPYFHISADAAATFKVKHDWQRY
;
A
#
# COMPACT_ATOMS: atom_id res chain seq x y z
N MET A 1 13.73 -19.44 2.52
CA MET A 1 12.27 -19.46 2.74
C MET A 1 11.61 -19.86 1.42
N GLN A 2 10.85 -20.96 1.40
CA GLN A 2 10.18 -21.45 0.18
C GLN A 2 9.03 -20.52 -0.19
N MET A 3 8.83 -20.22 -1.48
CA MET A 3 7.78 -19.27 -1.94
C MET A 3 6.37 -19.65 -1.49
N ALA A 4 6.10 -20.96 -1.35
CA ALA A 4 4.83 -21.47 -0.83
C ALA A 4 4.58 -21.06 0.63
N GLU A 5 5.62 -21.08 1.46
CA GLU A 5 5.53 -20.70 2.87
C GLU A 5 5.27 -19.20 3.00
N LEU A 6 5.93 -18.39 2.18
CA LEU A 6 5.68 -16.95 2.14
C LEU A 6 4.22 -16.63 1.76
N ALA A 7 3.70 -17.28 0.72
CA ALA A 7 2.30 -17.09 0.29
C ALA A 7 1.31 -17.54 1.36
N LYS A 8 1.60 -18.64 2.09
CA LYS A 8 0.81 -19.08 3.24
C LYS A 8 0.81 -18.01 4.34
N ASN A 9 1.98 -17.53 4.73
CA ASN A 9 2.12 -16.49 5.75
C ASN A 9 1.39 -15.19 5.35
N MET A 10 1.45 -14.79 4.08
CA MET A 10 0.70 -13.62 3.59
C MET A 10 -0.82 -13.77 3.79
N ARG A 11 -1.37 -14.96 3.51
CA ARG A 11 -2.80 -15.22 3.71
C ARG A 11 -3.20 -15.17 5.18
N GLU A 12 -2.36 -15.73 6.05
CA GLU A 12 -2.60 -15.70 7.50
C GLU A 12 -2.55 -14.25 8.01
N LEU A 13 -1.54 -13.46 7.62
CA LEU A 13 -1.45 -12.04 7.98
C LEU A 13 -2.66 -11.23 7.46
N LYS A 14 -3.14 -11.55 6.26
CA LYS A 14 -4.36 -10.94 5.72
C LYS A 14 -5.59 -11.30 6.54
N SER A 15 -5.74 -12.55 6.99
CA SER A 15 -6.87 -12.94 7.84
C SER A 15 -6.90 -12.23 9.19
N ILE A 16 -5.75 -11.82 9.74
CA ILE A 16 -5.72 -10.97 10.94
C ILE A 16 -6.44 -9.64 10.66
N LEU A 17 -6.19 -9.04 9.49
CA LEU A 17 -6.66 -7.70 9.13
C LEU A 17 -8.09 -7.65 8.59
N TYR A 18 -8.58 -8.75 8.02
CA TYR A 18 -9.87 -8.82 7.33
C TYR A 18 -10.84 -9.85 7.94
N GLY A 19 -10.39 -10.65 8.91
CA GLY A 19 -11.13 -11.81 9.39
C GLY A 19 -11.14 -12.96 8.37
N ASN A 20 -11.97 -13.96 8.65
CA ASN A 20 -12.21 -15.11 7.80
C ASN A 20 -13.71 -15.48 7.84
N SER A 21 -14.09 -16.64 7.30
CA SER A 21 -15.48 -17.11 7.30
C SER A 21 -16.05 -17.40 8.69
N GLU A 22 -15.19 -17.56 9.69
CA GLU A 22 -15.56 -17.98 11.06
C GLU A 22 -15.46 -16.84 12.08
N SER A 23 -14.67 -15.81 11.80
CA SER A 23 -14.32 -14.77 12.77
C SER A 23 -14.05 -13.41 12.12
N GLU A 24 -14.55 -12.36 12.76
CA GLU A 24 -14.21 -10.97 12.43
C GLU A 24 -12.80 -10.59 12.91
N PRO A 25 -12.16 -9.59 12.30
CA PRO A 25 -10.83 -9.15 12.72
C PRO A 25 -10.85 -8.58 14.15
N VAL A 26 -10.00 -9.12 15.02
CA VAL A 26 -9.87 -8.66 16.41
C VAL A 26 -9.03 -7.38 16.45
N SER A 27 -9.60 -6.30 16.98
CA SER A 27 -8.96 -4.97 17.00
C SER A 27 -7.58 -4.97 17.66
N GLU A 28 -7.40 -5.73 18.74
CA GLU A 28 -6.10 -5.82 19.43
C GLU A 28 -5.05 -6.51 18.54
N ALA A 29 -5.42 -7.62 17.89
CA ALA A 29 -4.52 -8.34 16.99
C ALA A 29 -4.13 -7.48 15.77
N CYS A 30 -5.08 -6.72 15.20
CA CYS A 30 -4.82 -5.75 14.15
C CYS A 30 -3.82 -4.67 14.61
N ALA A 31 -4.00 -4.12 15.81
CA ALA A 31 -3.12 -3.08 16.35
C ALA A 31 -1.70 -3.63 16.60
N GLN A 32 -1.57 -4.80 17.20
CA GLN A 32 -0.28 -5.46 17.44
C GLN A 32 0.45 -5.79 16.13
N PHE A 33 -0.27 -6.35 15.14
CA PHE A 33 0.32 -6.62 13.83
C PHE A 33 0.79 -5.34 13.14
N THR A 34 -0.03 -4.29 13.17
CA THR A 34 0.33 -2.98 12.60
C THR A 34 1.60 -2.43 13.23
N GLN A 35 1.71 -2.50 14.57
CA GLN A 35 2.87 -2.05 15.30
C GLN A 35 4.14 -2.81 14.89
N GLU A 36 4.09 -4.14 14.86
CA GLU A 36 5.24 -4.97 14.50
C GLU A 36 5.64 -4.83 13.03
N PHE A 37 4.67 -4.69 12.12
CA PHE A 37 4.91 -4.52 10.69
C PHE A 37 5.74 -3.26 10.40
N PHE A 38 5.37 -2.12 11.00
CA PHE A 38 6.12 -0.88 10.79
C PHE A 38 7.42 -0.83 11.60
N ARG A 39 7.46 -1.43 12.80
CA ARG A 39 8.68 -1.49 13.64
C ARG A 39 9.82 -2.23 12.94
N LYS A 40 9.53 -3.33 12.25
CA LYS A 40 10.55 -4.19 11.60
C LYS A 40 10.91 -3.76 10.17
N ASN A 41 10.48 -2.58 9.73
CA ASN A 41 10.72 -2.09 8.36
C ASN A 41 10.14 -3.04 7.29
N THR A 42 9.11 -3.82 7.64
CA THR A 42 8.53 -4.86 6.78
C THR A 42 7.90 -4.27 5.52
N LEU A 43 7.33 -3.07 5.60
CA LEU A 43 6.77 -2.38 4.41
C LEU A 43 7.81 -2.25 3.30
N ARG A 44 9.02 -1.79 3.63
CA ARG A 44 10.12 -1.65 2.68
C ARG A 44 10.45 -2.99 2.02
N ILE A 45 10.69 -4.01 2.85
CA ILE A 45 11.03 -5.36 2.36
C ILE A 45 9.93 -5.88 1.44
N LEU A 46 8.66 -5.69 1.82
CA LEU A 46 7.52 -6.15 1.03
C LEU A 46 7.42 -5.44 -0.32
N ILE A 47 7.65 -4.12 -0.36
CA ILE A 47 7.68 -3.34 -1.62
C ILE A 47 8.77 -3.88 -2.55
N PHE A 48 9.99 -4.09 -2.06
CA PHE A 48 11.10 -4.59 -2.88
C PHE A 48 10.93 -6.05 -3.33
N CYS A 49 10.32 -6.89 -2.49
CA CYS A 49 10.11 -8.30 -2.81
C CYS A 49 8.83 -8.53 -3.64
N LEU A 50 7.94 -7.54 -3.76
CA LEU A 50 6.65 -7.69 -4.45
C LEU A 50 6.75 -8.32 -5.85
N PRO A 51 7.72 -7.94 -6.72
CA PRO A 51 7.86 -8.54 -8.05
C PRO A 51 8.23 -10.03 -8.03
N GLN A 52 8.84 -10.50 -6.94
CA GLN A 52 9.26 -11.90 -6.79
C GLN A 52 8.11 -12.81 -6.32
N LEU A 53 6.99 -12.22 -5.88
CA LEU A 53 5.82 -12.97 -5.44
C LEU A 53 5.00 -13.46 -6.65
N ASN A 54 4.26 -14.55 -6.45
CA ASN A 54 3.23 -14.96 -7.40
C ASN A 54 2.03 -13.99 -7.35
N LEU A 55 1.15 -14.09 -8.35
CA LEU A 55 0.02 -13.16 -8.51
C LEU A 55 -0.86 -13.04 -7.27
N GLU A 56 -1.17 -14.16 -6.62
CA GLU A 56 -2.05 -14.16 -5.44
C GLU A 56 -1.37 -13.48 -4.24
N ALA A 57 -0.10 -13.81 -3.98
CA ALA A 57 0.65 -13.17 -2.91
C ALA A 57 0.87 -11.66 -3.17
N ARG A 58 0.99 -11.21 -4.43
CA ARG A 58 1.01 -9.77 -4.76
C ARG A 58 -0.30 -9.08 -4.38
N LYS A 59 -1.45 -9.72 -4.64
CA LYS A 59 -2.77 -9.18 -4.25
C LYS A 59 -2.91 -9.12 -2.74
N ASP A 60 -2.55 -10.18 -2.04
CA ASP A 60 -2.58 -10.22 -0.57
C ASP A 60 -1.66 -9.15 0.04
N ALA A 61 -0.44 -9.01 -0.47
CA ALA A 61 0.49 -7.96 -0.06
C ALA A 61 -0.10 -6.55 -0.24
N THR A 62 -0.72 -6.31 -1.39
CA THR A 62 -1.35 -5.02 -1.70
C THR A 62 -2.47 -4.71 -0.71
N GLN A 63 -3.31 -5.69 -0.42
CA GLN A 63 -4.43 -5.53 0.52
C GLN A 63 -3.94 -5.32 1.96
N ILE A 64 -2.93 -6.07 2.40
CA ILE A 64 -2.31 -5.88 3.71
C ILE A 64 -1.77 -4.45 3.83
N VAL A 65 -0.96 -3.99 2.88
CA VAL A 65 -0.40 -2.63 2.91
C VAL A 65 -1.53 -1.58 2.92
N ALA A 66 -2.55 -1.75 2.09
CA ALA A 66 -3.69 -0.85 2.01
C ALA A 66 -4.49 -0.75 3.32
N ASN A 67 -4.70 -1.88 4.00
CA ASN A 67 -5.40 -1.93 5.27
C ASN A 67 -4.58 -1.28 6.38
N LEU A 68 -3.28 -1.61 6.47
CA LEU A 68 -2.37 -1.08 7.49
C LEU A 68 -2.25 0.44 7.48
N GLN A 69 -2.46 1.11 6.33
CA GLN A 69 -2.49 2.58 6.27
C GLN A 69 -3.66 3.20 7.06
N ARG A 70 -4.70 2.42 7.38
CA ARG A 70 -5.90 2.87 8.09
C ARG A 70 -5.96 2.44 9.54
N GLN A 71 -5.11 1.49 9.94
CA GLN A 71 -5.11 0.94 11.29
C GLN A 71 -4.63 1.97 12.31
N GLN A 72 -5.37 2.09 13.40
CA GLN A 72 -5.00 2.92 14.54
C GLN A 72 -4.38 2.05 15.63
N VAL A 73 -3.21 2.46 16.12
CA VAL A 73 -2.57 1.87 17.29
C VAL A 73 -2.55 2.94 18.37
N ASN A 74 -3.22 2.69 19.50
CA ASN A 74 -3.42 3.68 20.58
C ASN A 74 -3.97 5.01 20.04
N SER A 75 -5.01 4.94 19.19
CA SER A 75 -5.64 6.08 18.52
C SER A 75 -4.72 6.90 17.61
N ARG A 76 -3.60 6.34 17.15
CA ARG A 76 -2.65 6.98 16.23
C ARG A 76 -2.46 6.18 14.94
N LEU A 77 -2.36 6.88 13.82
CA LEU A 77 -2.01 6.30 12.51
C LEU A 77 -0.48 6.19 12.39
N ILE A 78 0.11 5.17 13.01
CA ILE A 78 1.57 5.01 13.05
C ILE A 78 2.21 4.82 11.66
N ALA A 79 1.41 4.42 10.67
CA ALA A 79 1.84 4.33 9.28
C ALA A 79 2.27 5.70 8.72
N SER A 80 1.58 6.78 9.09
CA SER A 80 1.92 8.15 8.70
C SER A 80 3.30 8.54 9.22
N ASP A 81 3.57 8.26 10.50
CA ASP A 81 4.86 8.56 11.13
C ASP A 81 6.01 7.76 10.49
N TYR A 82 5.76 6.48 10.19
CA TYR A 82 6.72 5.63 9.52
C TYR A 82 7.04 6.14 8.10
N LEU A 83 6.02 6.45 7.30
CA LEU A 83 6.20 6.97 5.93
C LEU A 83 6.88 8.33 5.93
N GLY A 84 6.56 9.20 6.91
CA GLY A 84 7.24 10.48 7.08
C GLY A 84 8.75 10.36 7.28
N LYS A 85 9.23 9.24 7.84
CA LYS A 85 10.65 8.91 8.02
C LYS A 85 11.25 8.10 6.86
N ASN A 86 10.42 7.54 5.98
CA ASN A 86 10.81 6.64 4.88
C ASN A 86 10.21 7.10 3.54
N LYS A 87 10.36 8.39 3.21
CA LYS A 87 9.68 9.00 2.06
C LYS A 87 10.15 8.44 0.72
N ASP A 88 11.36 7.90 0.66
CA ASP A 88 11.92 7.23 -0.52
C ASP A 88 11.07 6.02 -0.97
N LEU A 89 10.29 5.41 -0.06
CA LEU A 89 9.33 4.37 -0.42
C LEU A 89 8.27 4.88 -1.40
N LEU A 90 7.89 6.15 -1.32
CA LEU A 90 6.90 6.76 -2.21
C LEU A 90 7.47 6.94 -3.60
N ASP A 91 8.76 7.30 -3.70
CA ASP A 91 9.45 7.42 -4.96
C ASP A 91 9.56 6.05 -5.65
N ILE A 92 9.81 4.98 -4.88
CA ILE A 92 9.79 3.60 -5.38
C ILE A 92 8.40 3.22 -5.89
N LEU A 93 7.34 3.55 -5.14
CA LEU A 93 5.96 3.26 -5.55
C LEU A 93 5.56 4.02 -6.83
N VAL A 94 5.99 5.29 -6.98
CA VAL A 94 5.76 6.06 -8.21
C VAL A 94 6.52 5.44 -9.39
N ALA A 95 7.82 5.19 -9.24
CA ALA A 95 8.62 4.56 -10.30
C ALA A 95 8.13 3.16 -10.68
N GLY A 96 7.45 2.48 -9.76
CA GLY A 96 6.87 1.15 -9.96
C GLY A 96 5.87 1.04 -11.12
N TYR A 97 5.27 2.15 -11.57
CA TYR A 97 4.42 2.19 -12.78
C TYR A 97 5.18 1.85 -14.07
N GLU A 98 6.51 1.98 -14.09
CA GLU A 98 7.36 1.58 -15.22
C GLU A 98 7.32 0.07 -15.48
N ASN A 99 6.99 -0.74 -14.45
CA ASN A 99 6.75 -2.16 -14.59
C ASN A 99 5.23 -2.41 -14.72
N THR A 100 4.77 -2.69 -15.94
CA THR A 100 3.34 -2.88 -16.23
C THR A 100 2.68 -4.00 -15.43
N ASP A 101 3.41 -5.07 -15.09
CA ASP A 101 2.88 -6.18 -14.28
C ASP A 101 2.68 -5.79 -12.81
N MET A 102 3.35 -4.73 -12.36
CA MET A 102 3.33 -4.27 -10.97
C MET A 102 2.60 -2.94 -10.80
N ALA A 103 2.37 -2.20 -11.89
CA ALA A 103 1.85 -0.83 -11.87
C ALA A 103 0.58 -0.70 -11.02
N LEU A 104 -0.38 -1.61 -11.17
CA LEU A 104 -1.64 -1.55 -10.40
C LEU A 104 -1.43 -1.83 -8.91
N HIS A 105 -0.51 -2.74 -8.56
CA HIS A 105 -0.20 -3.04 -7.16
C HIS A 105 0.47 -1.85 -6.48
N TYR A 106 1.46 -1.25 -7.13
CA TYR A 106 2.13 -0.06 -6.61
C TYR A 106 1.23 1.16 -6.61
N GLY A 107 0.37 1.32 -7.61
CA GLY A 107 -0.64 2.38 -7.66
C GLY A 107 -1.62 2.33 -6.49
N VAL A 108 -2.15 1.15 -6.18
CA VAL A 108 -3.00 0.97 -4.99
C VAL A 108 -2.24 1.30 -3.70
N MET A 109 -1.02 0.77 -3.53
CA MET A 109 -0.21 1.08 -2.34
C MET A 109 0.09 2.58 -2.21
N LEU A 110 0.45 3.24 -3.31
CA LEU A 110 0.71 4.68 -3.37
C LEU A 110 -0.51 5.48 -2.94
N ARG A 111 -1.68 5.19 -3.52
CA ARG A 111 -2.94 5.89 -3.20
C ARG A 111 -3.36 5.72 -1.75
N GLU A 112 -3.01 4.59 -1.13
CA GLU A 112 -3.22 4.40 0.30
C GLU A 112 -2.19 5.14 1.14
N CYS A 113 -0.94 5.26 0.70
CA CYS A 113 0.05 6.05 1.42
C CYS A 113 -0.28 7.55 1.40
N ILE A 114 -0.67 8.10 0.24
CA ILE A 114 -0.98 9.55 0.09
C ILE A 114 -2.28 9.96 0.79
N ARG A 115 -3.00 9.04 1.45
CA ARG A 115 -4.11 9.39 2.34
C ARG A 115 -3.65 10.22 3.55
N HIS A 116 -2.38 10.11 3.91
CA HIS A 116 -1.75 10.88 4.98
C HIS A 116 -1.27 12.22 4.41
N GLN A 117 -1.66 13.33 5.02
CA GLN A 117 -1.34 14.68 4.53
C GLN A 117 0.17 14.91 4.35
N THR A 118 0.99 14.42 5.28
CA THR A 118 2.46 14.52 5.22
C THR A 118 3.05 13.83 4.00
N VAL A 119 2.43 12.71 3.59
CA VAL A 119 2.84 11.88 2.46
C VAL A 119 2.36 12.49 1.15
N ALA A 120 1.09 12.91 1.08
CA ALA A 120 0.55 13.60 -0.09
C ALA A 120 1.38 14.84 -0.44
N ARG A 121 1.71 15.65 0.56
CA ARG A 121 2.55 16.84 0.39
C ARG A 121 3.90 16.50 -0.24
N TYR A 122 4.57 15.48 0.29
CA TYR A 122 5.86 15.04 -0.28
C TYR A 122 5.74 14.62 -1.74
N VAL A 123 4.74 13.79 -2.07
CA VAL A 123 4.58 13.31 -3.45
C VAL A 123 4.30 14.47 -4.40
N LEU A 124 3.47 15.43 -4.01
CA LEU A 124 3.15 16.61 -4.82
C LEU A 124 4.34 17.57 -5.01
N GLU A 125 5.19 17.70 -4.00
CA GLU A 125 6.40 18.55 -4.05
C GLU A 125 7.60 17.82 -4.70
N SER A 126 7.55 16.49 -4.82
CA SER A 126 8.63 15.67 -5.39
C SER A 126 8.69 15.82 -6.92
N PRO A 127 9.90 15.88 -7.52
CA PRO A 127 10.06 15.82 -8.97
C PRO A 127 9.40 14.59 -9.61
N ASN A 128 9.25 13.50 -8.84
CA ASN A 128 8.62 12.26 -9.31
C ASN A 128 7.13 12.41 -9.62
N VAL A 129 6.45 13.47 -9.15
CA VAL A 129 5.06 13.76 -9.57
C VAL A 129 4.93 13.90 -11.08
N LYS A 130 5.98 14.38 -11.76
CA LYS A 130 6.00 14.54 -13.23
C LYS A 130 5.80 13.20 -13.94
N LYS A 131 6.39 12.12 -13.41
CA LYS A 131 6.24 10.77 -13.95
C LYS A 131 4.78 10.31 -13.95
N LEU A 132 3.98 10.69 -12.94
CA LEU A 132 2.56 10.35 -12.91
C LEU A 132 1.79 10.96 -14.09
N PHE A 133 2.17 12.16 -14.57
CA PHE A 133 1.57 12.75 -15.78
C PHE A 133 1.97 12.00 -17.04
N ASP A 134 3.19 11.45 -17.10
CA ASP A 134 3.60 10.56 -18.19
C ASP A 134 2.80 9.25 -18.15
N TYR A 135 2.59 8.67 -16.97
CA TYR A 135 1.82 7.43 -16.80
C TYR A 135 0.34 7.57 -17.17
N ILE A 136 -0.26 8.74 -16.95
CA ILE A 136 -1.64 9.05 -17.39
C ILE A 136 -1.77 9.00 -18.92
N GLN A 137 -0.68 9.19 -19.66
CA GLN A 137 -0.69 9.20 -21.12
C GLN A 137 -0.34 7.84 -21.73
N LEU A 138 -0.11 6.80 -20.91
CA LEU A 138 0.19 5.46 -21.40
C LEU A 138 -1.00 4.87 -22.20
N PRO A 139 -0.71 4.05 -23.24
CA PRO A 139 -1.75 3.42 -24.06
C PRO A 139 -2.53 2.33 -23.30
N TYR A 140 -2.02 1.90 -22.14
CA TYR A 140 -2.67 0.91 -21.28
C TYR A 140 -3.74 1.58 -20.41
N PHE A 141 -5.00 1.54 -20.86
CA PHE A 141 -6.13 2.19 -20.18
C PHE A 141 -6.18 1.93 -18.66
N HIS A 142 -5.94 0.69 -18.22
CA HIS A 142 -5.99 0.34 -16.81
C HIS A 142 -4.88 1.03 -16.00
N ILE A 143 -3.67 1.18 -16.56
CA ILE A 143 -2.55 1.88 -15.90
C ILE A 143 -2.77 3.39 -15.92
N SER A 144 -3.16 3.95 -17.06
CA SER A 144 -3.39 5.40 -17.18
C SER A 144 -4.55 5.87 -16.29
N ALA A 145 -5.66 5.13 -16.25
CA ALA A 145 -6.77 5.42 -15.37
C ALA A 145 -6.39 5.30 -13.88
N ASP A 146 -5.55 4.31 -13.54
CA ASP A 146 -5.05 4.09 -12.18
C ASP A 146 -4.10 5.22 -11.75
N ALA A 147 -3.18 5.65 -12.62
CA ALA A 147 -2.31 6.81 -12.40
C ALA A 147 -3.13 8.10 -12.23
N ALA A 148 -4.14 8.31 -13.07
CA ALA A 148 -5.03 9.47 -12.97
C ALA A 148 -5.81 9.49 -11.64
N ALA A 149 -6.19 8.31 -11.12
CA ALA A 149 -6.89 8.20 -9.84
C ALA A 149 -6.05 8.69 -8.65
N THR A 150 -4.72 8.74 -8.77
CA THR A 150 -3.82 9.30 -7.74
C THR A 150 -4.06 10.79 -7.48
N PHE A 151 -4.56 11.52 -8.48
CA PHE A 151 -4.87 12.95 -8.35
C PHE A 151 -6.33 13.23 -7.95
N LYS A 152 -7.18 12.20 -7.85
CA LYS A 152 -8.57 12.39 -7.46
C LYS A 152 -8.69 12.50 -5.94
N VAL A 153 -9.31 13.57 -5.48
CA VAL A 153 -9.77 13.68 -4.09
C VAL A 153 -10.98 12.75 -3.94
N LYS A 154 -10.87 11.73 -3.07
CA LYS A 154 -12.05 10.94 -2.68
C LYS A 154 -12.96 11.85 -1.86
N HIS A 155 -14.08 12.27 -2.45
CA HIS A 155 -15.22 12.76 -1.69
C HIS A 155 -15.89 11.53 -1.07
N ASP A 156 -15.71 11.32 0.23
CA ASP A 156 -16.39 10.26 0.98
C ASP A 156 -17.89 10.61 1.10
N TRP A 157 -18.69 10.25 0.10
CA TRP A 157 -20.16 10.43 0.11
C TRP A 157 -20.91 9.36 0.92
N GLN A 158 -20.32 8.81 1.99
CA GLN A 158 -20.98 7.80 2.85
C GLN A 158 -20.67 7.98 4.34
N ARG A 159 -20.67 9.22 4.82
CA ARG A 159 -20.67 9.53 6.26
C ARG A 159 -21.75 10.55 6.61
N TYR A 160 -22.99 10.25 6.26
CA TYR A 160 -24.20 10.76 6.90
C TYR A 160 -25.30 9.71 6.79
#